data_AF-F8D4R6-F1
#
_entry.id   AF-F8D4R6-F1
#
_cell.length_a   1.000
_cell.length_b   1.000
_cell.length_c   1.000
_cell.angle_alpha   90.00
_cell.angle_beta   90.00
_cell.angle_gamma   90.00
#
_symmetry.space_group_name_H-M   'P 1'
#
loop_
_entity.id
_entity.type
_entity.pdbx_description
1 polymer ?
#
loop_
_entity_poly.entity_id
_entity_poly.type
_entity_poly.pdbx_seq_one_letter_code
_entity_poly.pdbx_strand_id
1 'polypeptide(L)'
;MSLTNSASIPTGKQKTTLELVEDTFESQPIVHKGVWKYQLNDDNELYLKLWKLVQSLHNSDEENREPFLAGPINPPHTAGDAEYYVGIKSWQGDHYYDGSNLYEYSIGLYESDETKPGTPAKASMTIRRRSHGMETSSGDAVTWPKADDGDRKEGSYIEVQGSYLQNFEDAHAVARIYLRALVKEFTDLDDLAAQSLVHDLYEPYPATEHVGQLEAHYRYSKEYERGVVHAIGNSFALMEIQGASLESRAKAKRGRYGIKRVDAAAGAFDTIGFETPESLCDDSVPDTGIMLKTYNDKNVHLRADDDPLNHPKIEAAAKGTVHRRYLDEVRHHLARICIGHLRFAGLDANALVSDLHFTAQTGRISVETPTLSARSQQLESYRNDPDLRHAVEDYLRRRQTNSFRDILLVLYERGDQGATYQEIMDKTGLAYDTVRNYIRRFNEAGIIRKTPGTPLVITWKTPEAKGTVEDTINDEGKTPGEAREERRERKKERETDSAWERLKGWFSGQFRGVEKDTSKESPEADRDDENTPDTATGEYTPLPNHSRLDCWEMLKVAREHGDITDTDIALR
;
A
#
# COMPACT_ATOMS: atom_id res chain seq x y z
N MET A 1 57.09 -6.03 -57.66
CA MET A 1 57.63 -5.54 -56.37
C MET A 1 56.44 -5.48 -55.42
N SER A 2 56.08 -6.52 -54.66
CA SER A 2 56.70 -7.10 -53.45
C SER A 2 56.88 -6.12 -52.28
N LEU A 3 56.01 -6.29 -51.26
CA LEU A 3 56.19 -6.32 -49.78
C LEU A 3 56.98 -5.16 -49.11
N THR A 4 56.50 -4.53 -48.04
CA THR A 4 56.43 -5.13 -46.69
C THR A 4 55.64 -4.30 -45.66
N ASN A 5 55.07 -5.04 -44.70
CA ASN A 5 54.42 -4.68 -43.43
C ASN A 5 55.25 -3.80 -42.47
N SER A 6 54.55 -3.01 -41.64
CA SER A 6 54.54 -3.26 -40.19
C SER A 6 53.28 -2.67 -39.53
N ALA A 7 52.47 -3.57 -38.97
CA ALA A 7 51.35 -3.25 -38.11
C ALA A 7 51.85 -2.95 -36.70
N SER A 8 51.30 -1.92 -36.06
CA SER A 8 51.26 -1.82 -34.60
C SER A 8 49.79 -1.91 -34.18
N ILE A 9 49.49 -2.90 -33.35
CA ILE A 9 48.17 -3.11 -32.74
C ILE A 9 48.09 -2.19 -31.52
N PRO A 10 47.16 -1.22 -31.44
CA PRO A 10 46.92 -0.49 -30.21
C PRO A 10 46.12 -1.39 -29.26
N THR A 11 46.82 -2.11 -28.39
CA THR A 11 46.23 -2.70 -27.18
C THR A 11 45.96 -1.59 -26.18
N GLY A 12 44.80 -0.96 -26.30
CA GLY A 12 44.33 0.02 -25.35
C GLY A 12 42.84 0.17 -25.54
N LYS A 13 42.06 -0.33 -24.57
CA LYS A 13 40.62 -0.07 -24.48
C LYS A 13 40.42 1.44 -24.38
N GLN A 14 40.28 2.12 -25.51
CA GLN A 14 39.63 3.42 -25.54
C GLN A 14 38.16 3.16 -25.22
N LYS A 15 37.82 3.28 -23.93
CA LYS A 15 36.47 3.65 -23.54
C LYS A 15 36.21 5.00 -24.20
N THR A 16 35.53 4.98 -25.34
CA THR A 16 34.82 6.14 -25.82
C THR A 16 33.71 6.37 -24.81
N THR A 17 33.98 7.15 -23.77
CA THR A 17 32.93 7.71 -22.91
C THR A 17 32.15 8.65 -23.81
N LEU A 18 31.12 8.13 -24.47
CA LEU A 18 30.01 8.93 -24.92
C LEU A 18 29.42 9.52 -23.64
N GLU A 19 29.82 10.73 -23.30
CA GLU A 19 29.08 11.58 -22.37
C GLU A 19 27.73 11.85 -23.05
N LEU A 20 26.79 10.92 -22.84
CA LEU A 20 25.37 11.22 -22.91
C LEU A 20 25.16 12.23 -21.78
N VAL A 21 25.00 13.49 -22.14
CA VAL A 21 24.42 14.50 -21.26
C VAL A 21 23.00 14.02 -20.98
N GLU A 22 22.84 13.20 -19.95
CA GLU A 22 21.56 12.70 -19.49
C GLU A 22 20.79 13.88 -18.89
N ASP A 23 19.58 14.12 -19.40
CA ASP A 23 18.68 15.18 -18.93
C ASP A 23 18.56 15.16 -17.39
N THR A 24 18.98 16.24 -16.75
CA THR A 24 18.97 16.39 -15.30
C THR A 24 17.58 16.81 -14.81
N PHE A 25 17.05 16.07 -13.84
CA PHE A 25 15.84 16.44 -13.10
C PHE A 25 16.26 17.26 -11.88
N GLU A 26 15.93 18.55 -11.87
CA GLU A 26 16.53 19.49 -10.94
C GLU A 26 15.48 20.17 -10.05
N SER A 27 15.36 19.73 -8.80
CA SER A 27 14.62 20.46 -7.76
C SER A 27 15.03 20.01 -6.37
N GLN A 28 15.03 20.93 -5.40
CA GLN A 28 15.09 20.56 -3.98
C GLN A 28 13.90 19.66 -3.63
N PRO A 29 14.11 18.47 -3.05
CA PRO A 29 13.00 17.66 -2.57
C PRO A 29 12.27 18.42 -1.47
N ILE A 30 11.09 18.91 -1.79
CA ILE A 30 10.23 19.59 -0.83
C ILE A 30 9.62 18.54 0.08
N VAL A 31 9.80 18.73 1.39
CA VAL A 31 9.06 17.95 2.38
C VAL A 31 7.59 18.24 2.17
N HIS A 32 6.84 17.25 1.71
CA HIS A 32 5.39 17.37 1.58
C HIS A 32 4.75 17.45 2.97
N LYS A 33 5.15 16.53 3.84
CA LYS A 33 4.70 16.37 5.21
C LYS A 33 5.86 15.90 6.08
N GLY A 34 5.90 16.36 7.31
CA GLY A 34 6.79 15.86 8.35
C GLY A 34 6.14 15.95 9.74
N VAL A 35 6.55 15.04 10.62
CA VAL A 35 6.21 15.04 12.04
C VAL A 35 7.51 15.30 12.81
N TRP A 36 7.73 16.55 13.19
CA TRP A 36 8.95 17.05 13.82
C TRP A 36 8.84 16.90 15.33
N LYS A 37 9.78 16.18 15.93
CA LYS A 37 9.74 15.71 17.31
C LYS A 37 11.00 16.14 18.03
N TYR A 38 10.86 16.75 19.20
CA TYR A 38 11.99 17.21 20.00
C TYR A 38 11.59 17.41 21.46
N GLN A 39 12.60 17.51 22.32
CA GLN A 39 12.48 17.73 23.74
C GLN A 39 13.01 19.13 24.09
N LEU A 40 12.37 19.83 25.00
CA LEU A 40 12.87 21.09 25.56
C LEU A 40 13.68 20.85 26.84
N ASN A 41 14.69 21.69 27.07
CA ASN A 41 15.48 21.80 28.29
C ASN A 41 14.78 22.73 29.31
N ASP A 42 13.54 22.40 29.64
CA ASP A 42 12.68 23.28 30.45
C ASP A 42 12.23 22.64 31.77
N ASP A 43 12.72 21.45 32.11
CA ASP A 43 12.25 20.66 33.27
C ASP A 43 10.71 20.52 33.32
N ASN A 44 10.07 20.40 32.15
CA ASN A 44 8.61 20.37 31.96
C ASN A 44 7.88 21.66 32.35
N GLU A 45 8.57 22.79 32.50
CA GLU A 45 7.96 24.06 32.89
C GLU A 45 6.90 24.52 31.87
N LEU A 46 7.15 24.38 30.55
CA LEU A 46 6.15 24.71 29.52
C LEU A 46 4.90 23.85 29.68
N TYR A 47 5.06 22.53 29.82
CA TYR A 47 3.96 21.59 30.04
C TYR A 47 3.13 21.98 31.27
N LEU A 48 3.79 22.28 32.39
CA LEU A 48 3.10 22.64 33.65
C LEU A 48 2.36 23.97 33.55
N LYS A 49 2.88 24.96 32.81
CA LYS A 49 2.16 26.21 32.56
C LYS A 49 0.93 25.99 31.68
N LEU A 50 1.03 25.17 30.64
CA LEU A 50 -0.13 24.82 29.80
C LEU A 50 -1.18 24.03 30.60
N TRP A 51 -0.78 23.15 31.50
CA TRP A 51 -1.69 22.47 32.40
C TRP A 51 -2.48 23.44 33.27
N LYS A 52 -1.79 24.39 33.93
CA LYS A 52 -2.45 25.43 34.73
C LYS A 52 -3.40 26.28 33.89
N LEU A 53 -3.01 26.61 32.67
CA LEU A 53 -3.82 27.39 31.72
C LEU A 53 -5.11 26.67 31.37
N VAL A 54 -5.03 25.41 30.94
CA VAL A 54 -6.22 24.63 30.56
C VAL A 54 -7.14 24.42 31.77
N GLN A 55 -6.58 24.18 32.96
CA GLN A 55 -7.33 24.06 34.21
C GLN A 55 -8.10 25.35 34.55
N SER A 56 -7.48 26.52 34.37
CA SER A 56 -8.16 27.79 34.61
C SER A 56 -9.26 28.09 33.59
N LEU A 57 -9.18 27.52 32.39
CA LEU A 57 -10.19 27.68 31.33
C LEU A 57 -11.37 26.71 31.50
N HIS A 58 -11.13 25.49 31.98
CA HIS A 58 -12.13 24.42 32.04
C HIS A 58 -12.87 24.33 33.39
N ASN A 59 -12.34 24.88 34.48
CA ASN A 59 -12.88 24.78 35.85
C ASN A 59 -13.14 23.31 36.31
N SER A 60 -12.52 22.32 35.67
CA SER A 60 -12.61 20.90 36.03
C SER A 60 -11.35 20.14 35.60
N ASP A 61 -11.09 19.01 36.27
CA ASP A 61 -10.02 18.07 35.94
C ASP A 61 -10.39 17.10 34.77
N GLU A 62 -11.39 17.43 33.96
CA GLU A 62 -11.86 16.55 32.88
C GLU A 62 -11.16 16.85 31.53
N GLU A 63 -11.23 15.89 30.60
CA GLU A 63 -10.78 16.09 29.22
C GLU A 63 -11.56 17.22 28.56
N ASN A 64 -10.88 18.18 27.94
CA ASN A 64 -11.55 19.12 27.06
C ASN A 64 -11.30 18.80 25.58
N ARG A 65 -12.33 18.21 24.95
CA ARG A 65 -12.30 17.84 23.54
C ARG A 65 -12.61 19.00 22.60
N GLU A 66 -13.20 20.08 23.11
CA GLU A 66 -13.48 21.30 22.35
C GLU A 66 -12.33 22.30 22.54
N PRO A 67 -11.70 22.82 21.47
CA PRO A 67 -10.53 23.67 21.62
C PRO A 67 -10.92 25.07 22.13
N PHE A 68 -10.14 25.58 23.09
CA PHE A 68 -10.16 26.99 23.44
C PHE A 68 -9.38 27.78 22.39
N LEU A 69 -10.03 28.72 21.72
CA LEU A 69 -9.45 29.48 20.61
C LEU A 69 -8.83 30.78 21.10
N ALA A 70 -7.55 30.99 20.77
CA ALA A 70 -6.90 32.29 20.80
C ALA A 70 -7.24 33.08 19.54
N GLY A 71 -7.28 34.41 19.66
CA GLY A 71 -7.67 35.33 18.61
C GLY A 71 -6.93 35.15 17.28
N PRO A 72 -7.40 35.81 16.20
CA PRO A 72 -6.91 35.56 14.86
C PRO A 72 -5.42 35.87 14.73
N ILE A 73 -4.70 35.00 14.03
CA ILE A 73 -3.31 35.15 13.62
C ILE A 73 -3.21 34.92 12.10
N ASN A 74 -2.15 35.47 11.50
CA ASN A 74 -1.77 35.18 10.12
C ASN A 74 -0.39 34.47 10.14
N PRO A 75 -0.36 33.13 10.18
CA PRO A 75 0.89 32.37 10.26
C PRO A 75 1.62 32.36 8.91
N PRO A 76 2.93 32.61 8.88
CA PRO A 76 3.71 32.74 7.64
C PRO A 76 3.81 31.43 6.84
N HIS A 77 3.57 30.27 7.47
CA HIS A 77 3.55 28.97 6.81
C HIS A 77 2.23 28.64 6.12
N THR A 78 1.22 29.51 6.23
CA THR A 78 -0.05 29.36 5.51
C THR A 78 -0.04 30.20 4.24
N ALA A 79 -0.48 29.61 3.13
CA ALA A 79 -0.61 30.36 1.88
C ALA A 79 -1.79 31.35 1.95
N GLY A 80 -1.55 32.61 1.58
CA GLY A 80 -2.55 33.68 1.46
C GLY A 80 -2.65 34.60 2.69
N ASP A 81 -3.54 35.59 2.63
CA ASP A 81 -3.80 36.55 3.71
C ASP A 81 -4.93 36.11 4.65
N ALA A 82 -5.20 34.80 4.72
CA ALA A 82 -6.29 34.28 5.54
C ALA A 82 -5.95 34.36 7.04
N GLU A 83 -6.92 34.78 7.84
CA GLU A 83 -6.83 34.74 9.30
C GLU A 83 -7.20 33.35 9.83
N TYR A 84 -6.45 32.90 10.84
CA TYR A 84 -6.63 31.60 11.48
C TYR A 84 -6.67 31.77 13.00
N TYR A 85 -7.38 30.90 13.69
CA TYR A 85 -7.43 30.86 15.15
C TYR A 85 -6.52 29.75 15.68
N VAL A 86 -5.74 30.02 16.73
CA VAL A 86 -4.95 28.97 17.40
C VAL A 86 -5.78 28.37 18.51
N GLY A 87 -6.13 27.10 18.41
CA GLY A 87 -6.91 26.41 19.44
C GLY A 87 -6.08 25.42 20.24
N ILE A 88 -6.30 25.36 21.56
CA ILE A 88 -5.74 24.34 22.46
C ILE A 88 -6.84 23.42 22.99
N LYS A 89 -6.61 22.11 22.97
CA LYS A 89 -7.45 21.08 23.58
C LYS A 89 -6.60 20.10 24.39
N SER A 90 -7.21 19.45 25.37
CA SER A 90 -6.54 18.46 26.22
C SER A 90 -7.21 17.10 26.07
N TRP A 91 -6.39 16.06 26.06
CA TRP A 91 -6.83 14.66 26.10
C TRP A 91 -6.17 14.01 27.28
N GLN A 92 -6.89 13.21 28.04
CA GLN A 92 -6.30 12.42 29.11
C GLN A 92 -5.53 11.30 28.42
N GLY A 93 -4.21 11.30 28.64
CA GLY A 93 -3.33 10.24 28.17
C GLY A 93 -3.37 9.04 29.12
N ASP A 94 -2.26 8.32 29.20
CA ASP A 94 -2.10 7.24 30.16
C ASP A 94 -2.17 7.74 31.62
N HIS A 95 -2.72 6.92 32.52
CA HIS A 95 -2.69 7.17 33.96
C HIS A 95 -1.38 6.70 34.58
N TYR A 96 -0.80 7.49 35.48
CA TYR A 96 0.35 7.06 36.29
C TYR A 96 -0.06 6.32 37.56
N TYR A 97 0.83 5.45 38.06
CA TYR A 97 0.65 4.71 39.32
C TYR A 97 0.50 5.63 40.55
N ASP A 98 0.98 6.87 40.48
CA ASP A 98 0.80 7.90 41.52
C ASP A 98 -0.60 8.56 41.52
N GLY A 99 -1.47 8.18 40.58
CA GLY A 99 -2.83 8.71 40.44
C GLY A 99 -2.91 10.07 39.74
N SER A 100 -1.81 10.63 39.25
CA SER A 100 -1.84 11.87 38.47
C SER A 100 -2.26 11.62 37.02
N ASN A 101 -3.17 12.46 36.52
CA ASN A 101 -3.57 12.45 35.12
C ASN A 101 -2.50 13.15 34.27
N LEU A 102 -1.97 12.46 33.27
CA LEU A 102 -1.32 13.15 32.16
C LEU A 102 -2.34 13.68 31.20
N TYR A 103 -2.11 14.90 30.75
CA TYR A 103 -2.83 15.43 29.62
C TYR A 103 -1.88 15.56 28.45
N GLU A 104 -2.34 15.14 27.29
CA GLU A 104 -1.75 15.53 26.02
C GLU A 104 -2.41 16.82 25.56
N TYR A 105 -1.62 17.87 25.32
CA TYR A 105 -2.13 19.12 24.77
C TYR A 105 -1.99 19.12 23.27
N SER A 106 -3.09 19.18 22.56
CA SER A 106 -3.11 19.33 21.11
C SER A 106 -3.46 20.77 20.76
N ILE A 107 -2.60 21.40 20.00
CA ILE A 107 -2.70 22.79 19.55
C ILE A 107 -2.77 22.79 18.03
N GLY A 108 -3.68 23.56 17.43
CA GLY A 108 -3.84 23.58 15.97
C GLY A 108 -4.40 24.89 15.46
N LEU A 109 -4.31 25.10 14.15
CA LEU A 109 -4.96 26.23 13.48
C LEU A 109 -6.38 25.86 13.05
N TYR A 110 -7.30 26.81 13.16
CA TYR A 110 -8.68 26.66 12.75
C TYR A 110 -9.08 27.82 11.81
N GLU A 111 -9.83 27.51 10.76
CA GLU A 111 -10.24 28.49 9.73
C GLU A 111 -11.41 29.38 10.17
N SER A 112 -12.09 29.02 11.27
CA SER A 112 -13.23 29.76 11.80
C SER A 112 -13.31 29.59 13.32
N ASP A 113 -13.94 30.56 13.98
CA ASP A 113 -14.27 30.55 15.41
C ASP A 113 -15.57 29.81 15.75
N GLU A 114 -16.26 29.24 14.75
CA GLU A 114 -17.54 28.54 14.96
C GLU A 114 -17.43 27.34 15.93
N THR A 115 -18.48 27.14 16.73
CA THR A 115 -18.61 26.20 17.88
C THR A 115 -18.35 24.72 17.60
N LYS A 116 -18.09 24.33 16.35
CA LYS A 116 -17.59 22.99 15.99
C LYS A 116 -16.37 23.14 15.10
N PRO A 117 -15.23 23.53 15.67
CA PRO A 117 -14.01 23.69 14.91
C PRO A 117 -13.69 22.40 14.15
N GLY A 118 -13.47 22.53 12.85
CA GLY A 118 -13.13 21.42 11.97
C GLY A 118 -11.78 20.78 12.31
N THR A 119 -11.30 19.87 11.45
CA THR A 119 -9.94 19.34 11.58
C THR A 119 -8.93 20.49 11.45
N PRO A 120 -7.86 20.56 12.26
CA PRO A 120 -6.91 21.66 12.21
C PRO A 120 -6.32 21.86 10.80
N ALA A 121 -6.27 23.11 10.37
CA ALA A 121 -5.77 23.51 9.06
C ALA A 121 -4.24 23.46 9.04
N LYS A 122 -3.68 22.75 8.06
CA LYS A 122 -2.28 22.82 7.57
C LYS A 122 -1.15 22.39 8.55
N ALA A 123 -1.21 22.73 9.85
CA ALA A 123 -0.25 22.30 10.86
C ALA A 123 -0.85 22.21 12.28
N SER A 124 -0.42 21.21 13.03
CA SER A 124 -0.80 20.97 14.43
C SER A 124 0.45 20.68 15.27
N MET A 125 0.37 20.96 16.56
CA MET A 125 1.41 20.67 17.53
C MET A 125 0.82 19.90 18.70
N THR A 126 1.56 18.94 19.22
CA THR A 126 1.23 18.22 20.45
C THR A 126 2.33 18.47 21.48
N ILE A 127 1.95 18.67 22.74
CA ILE A 127 2.88 18.82 23.87
C ILE A 127 2.57 17.75 24.92
N ARG A 128 3.61 17.05 25.37
CA ARG A 128 3.55 16.00 26.41
C ARG A 128 4.65 16.22 27.43
N ARG A 129 4.42 15.74 28.65
CA ARG A 129 5.46 15.65 29.69
C ARG A 129 6.40 14.48 29.40
N ARG A 130 7.70 14.62 29.68
CA ARG A 130 8.62 13.47 29.87
C ARG A 130 9.49 13.67 31.10
N SER A 131 9.42 12.70 32.02
CA SER A 131 10.16 12.68 33.28
C SER A 131 10.54 11.25 33.64
N HIS A 132 11.70 11.03 34.28
CA HIS A 132 12.04 9.70 34.78
C HIS A 132 11.01 9.25 35.84
N GLY A 133 10.78 7.94 35.92
CA GLY A 133 9.82 7.35 36.86
C GLY A 133 8.36 7.40 36.42
N MET A 134 8.08 7.83 35.19
CA MET A 134 6.78 7.64 34.55
C MET A 134 6.48 6.14 34.35
N GLU A 135 5.31 5.68 34.75
CA GLU A 135 4.77 4.32 34.58
C GLU A 135 3.36 4.32 33.93
N THR A 136 3.07 3.46 32.97
CA THR A 136 1.73 3.33 32.38
C THR A 136 0.71 2.88 33.43
N SER A 137 -0.58 2.89 33.07
CA SER A 137 -1.64 2.37 33.93
C SER A 137 -1.51 0.88 34.25
N SER A 138 -0.71 0.14 33.45
CA SER A 138 -0.33 -1.26 33.71
C SER A 138 0.86 -1.42 34.66
N GLY A 139 1.49 -0.32 35.09
CA GLY A 139 2.69 -0.32 35.92
C GLY A 139 4.00 -0.50 35.14
N ASP A 140 3.97 -0.41 33.81
CA ASP A 140 5.18 -0.53 32.99
C ASP A 140 5.87 0.82 32.90
N ALA A 141 7.20 0.88 33.10
CA ALA A 141 7.93 2.12 32.94
C ALA A 141 7.70 2.71 31.53
N VAL A 142 7.22 3.95 31.46
CA VAL A 142 7.11 4.70 30.22
C VAL A 142 8.51 4.96 29.71
N THR A 143 8.82 4.41 28.55
CA THR A 143 10.09 4.63 27.87
C THR A 143 9.87 5.49 26.64
N TRP A 144 10.82 6.37 26.35
CA TRP A 144 10.83 7.18 25.14
C TRP A 144 12.15 7.02 24.38
N PRO A 145 12.18 7.43 23.11
CA PRO A 145 13.39 7.36 22.30
C PRO A 145 14.56 8.05 22.99
N LYS A 146 15.73 7.42 22.92
CA LYS A 146 16.98 8.03 23.35
C LYS A 146 17.34 9.18 22.42
N ALA A 147 18.03 10.16 22.96
CA ALA A 147 18.72 11.16 22.18
C ALA A 147 19.93 10.53 21.45
N ASP A 148 20.51 11.28 20.53
CA ASP A 148 21.69 10.90 19.74
C ASP A 148 22.92 10.54 20.60
N ASP A 149 22.99 11.06 21.82
CA ASP A 149 24.03 10.75 22.80
C ASP A 149 23.75 9.45 23.60
N GLY A 150 22.61 8.80 23.36
CA GLY A 150 22.19 7.58 24.03
C GLY A 150 21.41 7.79 25.33
N ASP A 151 21.29 9.04 25.80
CA ASP A 151 20.56 9.38 27.01
C ASP A 151 19.08 9.63 26.75
N ARG A 152 18.25 9.46 27.77
CA ARG A 152 16.88 9.97 27.76
C ARG A 152 16.85 11.34 28.42
N LYS A 153 16.49 12.37 27.66
CA LYS A 153 16.31 13.73 28.19
C LYS A 153 14.90 13.91 28.74
N GLU A 154 14.80 14.54 29.90
CA GLU A 154 13.52 15.00 30.47
C GLU A 154 13.15 16.38 29.92
N GLY A 155 11.88 16.76 30.10
CA GLY A 155 11.36 18.09 29.78
C GLY A 155 10.04 18.02 29.02
N SER A 156 9.60 19.13 28.46
CA SER A 156 8.43 19.18 27.58
C SER A 156 8.77 18.58 26.21
N TYR A 157 8.06 17.52 25.83
CA TYR A 157 8.15 16.92 24.50
C TYR A 157 7.19 17.61 23.56
N ILE A 158 7.68 17.98 22.39
CA ILE A 158 6.91 18.65 21.35
C ILE A 158 6.91 17.82 20.08
N GLU A 159 5.73 17.69 19.48
CA GLU A 159 5.52 17.08 18.18
C GLU A 159 4.77 18.05 17.27
N VAL A 160 5.45 18.61 16.28
CA VAL A 160 4.84 19.48 15.25
C VAL A 160 4.58 18.65 14.00
N GLN A 161 3.32 18.46 13.65
CA GLN A 161 2.93 17.90 12.36
C GLN A 161 2.59 19.05 11.42
N GLY A 162 3.32 19.18 10.32
CA GLY A 162 3.07 20.22 9.34
C GLY A 162 3.36 19.75 7.93
N SER A 163 2.69 20.39 6.97
CA SER A 163 3.05 20.28 5.56
C SER A 163 4.04 21.37 5.21
N TYR A 164 5.03 21.07 4.36
CA TYR A 164 5.99 22.05 3.82
C TYR A 164 6.94 22.73 4.82
N LEU A 165 7.02 22.24 6.05
CA LEU A 165 8.12 22.57 6.96
C LEU A 165 9.40 21.93 6.40
N GLN A 166 10.46 22.70 6.19
CA GLN A 166 11.68 22.21 5.56
C GLN A 166 12.71 21.73 6.58
N ASN A 167 12.69 22.25 7.80
CA ASN A 167 13.69 21.95 8.83
C ASN A 167 13.09 22.14 10.23
N PHE A 168 13.92 21.90 11.25
CA PHE A 168 13.53 22.11 12.65
C PHE A 168 13.35 23.59 12.98
N GLU A 169 14.05 24.51 12.31
CA GLU A 169 13.83 25.95 12.49
C GLU A 169 12.40 26.35 12.13
N ASP A 170 11.85 25.83 11.03
CA ASP A 170 10.48 26.05 10.62
C ASP A 170 9.50 25.46 11.64
N ALA A 171 9.74 24.23 12.09
CA ALA A 171 8.92 23.58 13.11
C ALA A 171 8.92 24.37 14.43
N HIS A 172 10.09 24.84 14.87
CA HIS A 172 10.25 25.67 16.05
C HIS A 172 9.56 27.03 15.89
N ALA A 173 9.63 27.64 14.72
CA ALA A 173 8.95 28.90 14.44
C ALA A 173 7.43 28.72 14.56
N VAL A 174 6.86 27.67 13.98
CA VAL A 174 5.42 27.34 14.10
C VAL A 174 5.03 27.15 15.56
N ALA A 175 5.77 26.33 16.30
CA ALA A 175 5.50 26.07 17.71
C ALA A 175 5.51 27.34 18.55
N ARG A 176 6.52 28.21 18.38
CA ARG A 176 6.60 29.49 19.10
C ARG A 176 5.47 30.44 18.74
N ILE A 177 5.05 30.50 17.47
CA ILE A 177 3.91 31.33 17.04
C ILE A 177 2.63 30.87 17.75
N TYR A 178 2.38 29.56 17.80
CA TYR A 178 1.18 29.02 18.43
C TYR A 178 1.19 29.24 19.95
N LEU A 179 2.31 28.95 20.60
CA LEU A 179 2.46 29.18 22.04
C LEU A 179 2.29 30.66 22.41
N ARG A 180 2.89 31.57 21.63
CA ARG A 180 2.75 33.00 21.85
C ARG A 180 1.30 33.46 21.73
N ALA A 181 0.56 32.97 20.73
CA ALA A 181 -0.85 33.30 20.55
C ALA A 181 -1.68 32.85 21.77
N LEU A 182 -1.48 31.62 22.24
CA LEU A 182 -2.18 31.08 23.42
C LEU A 182 -1.83 31.83 24.70
N VAL A 183 -0.54 32.08 24.94
CA VAL A 183 -0.09 32.80 26.13
C VAL A 183 -0.66 34.22 26.11
N LYS A 184 -0.59 34.94 25.00
CA LYS A 184 -1.12 36.29 24.90
C LYS A 184 -2.64 36.36 25.11
N GLU A 185 -3.40 35.41 24.59
CA GLU A 185 -4.86 35.41 24.75
C GLU A 185 -5.27 35.09 26.20
N PHE A 186 -4.67 34.04 26.75
CA PHE A 186 -5.14 33.43 27.99
C PHE A 186 -4.33 33.83 29.21
N THR A 187 -3.40 34.78 29.05
CA THR A 187 -2.71 35.45 30.15
C THR A 187 -2.80 36.96 29.94
N ASP A 188 -2.80 37.75 31.01
CA ASP A 188 -2.80 39.22 30.93
C ASP A 188 -1.45 39.81 30.44
N LEU A 189 -0.62 39.01 29.78
CA LEU A 189 0.66 39.43 29.24
C LEU A 189 0.48 40.15 27.92
N ASP A 190 1.20 41.26 27.75
CA ASP A 190 1.32 41.87 26.44
C ASP A 190 2.13 40.99 25.47
N ASP A 191 2.10 41.38 24.20
CA ASP A 191 2.71 40.61 23.11
C ASP A 191 4.24 40.44 23.24
N LEU A 192 4.93 41.38 23.91
CA LEU A 192 6.36 41.35 24.14
C LEU A 192 6.70 40.43 25.33
N ALA A 193 5.93 40.53 26.41
CA ALA A 193 6.07 39.67 27.59
C ALA A 193 5.73 38.21 27.26
N ALA A 194 4.68 37.96 26.47
CA ALA A 194 4.35 36.64 25.96
C ALA A 194 5.48 36.06 25.09
N GLN A 195 6.07 36.90 24.22
CA GLN A 195 7.21 36.48 23.40
C GLN A 195 8.44 36.14 24.26
N SER A 196 8.75 36.96 25.27
CA SER A 196 9.88 36.71 26.19
C SER A 196 9.67 35.41 26.96
N LEU A 197 8.48 35.20 27.53
CA LEU A 197 8.16 33.98 28.27
C LEU A 197 8.32 32.74 27.38
N VAL A 198 7.78 32.77 26.16
CA VAL A 198 7.93 31.65 25.23
C VAL A 198 9.41 31.45 24.88
N HIS A 199 10.16 32.52 24.60
CA HIS A 199 11.58 32.42 24.31
C HIS A 199 12.37 31.75 25.45
N ASP A 200 12.11 32.16 26.69
CA ASP A 200 12.84 31.67 27.87
C ASP A 200 12.54 30.21 28.20
N LEU A 201 11.34 29.73 27.84
CA LEU A 201 10.93 28.32 28.04
C LEU A 201 11.29 27.41 26.86
N TYR A 202 11.77 27.98 25.74
CA TYR A 202 11.87 27.27 24.46
C TYR A 202 13.33 27.07 24.07
N GLU A 203 13.99 26.18 24.78
CA GLU A 203 15.35 25.71 24.47
C GLU A 203 15.30 24.23 24.06
N PRO A 204 15.27 23.88 22.76
CA PRO A 204 15.25 22.49 22.33
C PRO A 204 16.61 21.81 22.55
N TYR A 205 16.60 20.53 22.92
CA TYR A 205 17.79 19.67 22.88
C TYR A 205 18.03 19.16 21.45
N PRO A 206 19.07 19.62 20.74
CA PRO A 206 19.27 19.23 19.34
C PRO A 206 19.45 17.72 19.16
N ALA A 207 20.03 17.03 20.15
CA ALA A 207 20.21 15.58 20.15
C ALA A 207 18.88 14.78 20.22
N THR A 208 17.75 15.44 20.47
CA THR A 208 16.42 14.82 20.50
C THR A 208 15.61 15.09 19.23
N GLU A 209 16.14 15.89 18.31
CA GLU A 209 15.44 16.36 17.11
C GLU A 209 15.31 15.23 16.07
N HIS A 210 14.11 14.68 15.95
CA HIS A 210 13.77 13.62 15.00
C HIS A 210 12.57 14.01 14.13
N VAL A 211 12.58 13.64 12.86
CA VAL A 211 11.44 13.81 11.96
C VAL A 211 10.88 12.44 11.57
N GLY A 212 9.59 12.24 11.76
CA GLY A 212 8.85 11.09 11.26
C GLY A 212 8.03 11.43 10.02
N GLN A 213 7.60 10.39 9.28
CA GLN A 213 6.75 10.54 8.09
C GLN A 213 7.33 11.53 7.06
N LEU A 214 8.66 11.53 6.90
CA LEU A 214 9.32 12.42 5.95
C LEU A 214 8.94 12.01 4.53
N GLU A 215 8.25 12.90 3.80
CA GLU A 215 7.73 12.65 2.46
C GLU A 215 8.40 13.56 1.42
N ALA A 216 8.92 12.98 0.32
CA ALA A 216 9.30 13.71 -0.88
C ALA A 216 8.28 13.41 -1.99
N HIS A 217 7.91 14.42 -2.78
CA HIS A 217 6.89 14.26 -3.83
C HIS A 217 7.18 15.07 -5.09
N TYR A 218 6.58 14.62 -6.19
CA TYR A 218 6.61 15.27 -7.50
C TYR A 218 5.27 15.12 -8.19
N ARG A 219 4.86 16.14 -8.93
CA ARG A 219 3.74 16.05 -9.88
C ARG A 219 4.25 15.92 -11.29
N TYR A 220 3.52 15.15 -12.09
CA TYR A 220 3.92 14.86 -13.46
C TYR A 220 2.71 14.80 -14.39
N SER A 221 2.93 15.00 -15.69
CA SER A 221 1.86 15.00 -16.69
C SER A 221 1.04 13.71 -16.65
N LYS A 222 -0.29 13.84 -16.66
CA LYS A 222 -1.24 12.72 -16.57
C LYS A 222 -1.08 11.70 -17.71
N GLU A 223 -0.50 12.13 -18.83
CA GLU A 223 -0.20 11.27 -19.99
C GLU A 223 0.76 10.12 -19.64
N TYR A 224 1.63 10.33 -18.65
CA TYR A 224 2.62 9.34 -18.23
C TYR A 224 2.15 8.43 -17.09
N GLU A 225 0.91 8.57 -16.60
CA GLU A 225 0.40 7.81 -15.44
C GLU A 225 0.61 6.30 -15.59
N ARG A 226 0.28 5.74 -16.76
CA ARG A 226 0.48 4.31 -17.04
C ARG A 226 1.95 3.91 -17.01
N GLY A 227 2.83 4.74 -17.59
CA GLY A 227 4.28 4.51 -17.60
C GLY A 227 4.86 4.48 -16.18
N VAL A 228 4.47 5.43 -15.34
CA VAL A 228 4.92 5.50 -13.94
C VAL A 228 4.41 4.32 -13.12
N VAL A 229 3.12 3.98 -13.24
CA VAL A 229 2.53 2.81 -12.57
C VAL A 229 3.25 1.52 -12.98
N HIS A 230 3.60 1.39 -14.26
CA HIS A 230 4.35 0.24 -14.78
C HIS A 230 5.79 0.22 -14.27
N ALA A 231 6.51 1.35 -14.32
CA ALA A 231 7.88 1.47 -13.83
C ALA A 231 8.00 1.09 -12.35
N ILE A 232 7.10 1.60 -11.52
CA ILE A 232 6.97 1.24 -10.10
C ILE A 232 6.72 -0.28 -9.96
N GLY A 233 5.89 -0.87 -10.83
CA GLY A 233 5.64 -2.32 -10.81
C GLY A 233 6.86 -3.18 -11.11
N ASN A 234 7.61 -2.79 -12.13
CA ASN A 234 8.80 -3.50 -12.55
C ASN A 234 9.89 -3.41 -11.49
N SER A 235 10.05 -2.26 -10.84
CA SER A 235 10.96 -2.10 -9.71
C SER A 235 10.65 -3.10 -8.58
N PHE A 236 9.38 -3.24 -8.22
CA PHE A 236 9.01 -4.17 -7.15
C PHE A 236 9.13 -5.64 -7.54
N ALA A 237 8.82 -6.00 -8.79
CA ALA A 237 9.07 -7.35 -9.28
C ALA A 237 10.55 -7.72 -9.18
N LEU A 238 11.45 -6.78 -9.52
CA LEU A 238 12.90 -6.96 -9.36
C LEU A 238 13.31 -7.14 -7.89
N MET A 239 12.76 -6.32 -6.99
CA MET A 239 13.04 -6.44 -5.55
C MET A 239 12.59 -7.79 -4.98
N GLU A 240 11.37 -8.25 -5.30
CA GLU A 240 10.84 -9.54 -4.80
C GLU A 240 11.72 -10.72 -5.22
N ILE A 241 12.25 -10.71 -6.44
CA ILE A 241 13.12 -11.79 -6.96
C ILE A 241 14.47 -11.79 -6.26
N GLN A 242 14.99 -10.62 -5.91
CA GLN A 242 16.20 -10.49 -5.11
C GLN A 242 15.97 -10.78 -3.61
N GLY A 243 14.78 -11.29 -3.25
CA GLY A 243 14.47 -11.76 -1.90
C GLY A 243 13.89 -10.70 -0.97
N ALA A 244 13.56 -9.51 -1.48
CA ALA A 244 12.93 -8.48 -0.66
C ALA A 244 11.50 -8.88 -0.26
N SER A 245 11.19 -8.78 1.02
CA SER A 245 9.82 -8.87 1.52
C SER A 245 9.10 -7.55 1.28
N LEU A 246 8.02 -7.58 0.49
CA LEU A 246 7.25 -6.39 0.14
C LEU A 246 5.83 -6.49 0.69
N GLU A 247 5.34 -5.40 1.28
CA GLU A 247 3.92 -5.21 1.55
C GLU A 247 3.32 -4.35 0.43
N SER A 248 2.68 -4.99 -0.53
CA SER A 248 1.97 -4.27 -1.60
C SER A 248 0.49 -4.11 -1.26
N ARG A 249 -0.02 -2.88 -1.36
CA ARG A 249 -1.46 -2.57 -1.28
C ARG A 249 -1.87 -1.80 -2.52
N ALA A 250 -2.27 -2.53 -3.56
CA ALA A 250 -2.94 -1.94 -4.71
C ALA A 250 -4.41 -1.68 -4.37
N LYS A 251 -4.84 -0.41 -4.32
CA LYS A 251 -6.26 -0.04 -4.24
C LYS A 251 -6.66 0.54 -5.59
N ALA A 252 -7.00 -0.34 -6.54
CA ALA A 252 -7.64 0.08 -7.79
C ALA A 252 -9.16 0.09 -7.58
N LYS A 253 -9.78 1.26 -7.49
CA LYS A 253 -11.24 1.37 -7.67
C LYS A 253 -11.54 1.64 -9.14
N ARG A 254 -12.45 0.86 -9.72
CA ARG A 254 -12.87 1.00 -11.13
C ARG A 254 -13.39 2.42 -11.35
N GLY A 255 -12.73 3.18 -12.23
CA GLY A 255 -13.16 4.52 -12.66
C GLY A 255 -12.83 5.68 -11.71
N ARG A 256 -12.23 5.44 -10.54
CA ARG A 256 -11.72 6.49 -9.64
C ARG A 256 -10.53 5.91 -8.86
N TYR A 257 -9.37 6.56 -8.94
CA TYR A 257 -8.13 6.28 -8.17
C TYR A 257 -7.22 5.15 -8.70
N GLY A 258 -6.19 5.55 -9.46
CA GLY A 258 -5.01 4.73 -9.77
C GLY A 258 -3.97 4.80 -8.64
N ILE A 259 -4.34 4.37 -7.42
CA ILE A 259 -3.36 4.31 -6.31
C ILE A 259 -2.55 3.04 -6.44
N LYS A 260 -1.27 3.20 -6.79
CA LYS A 260 -0.27 2.14 -6.55
C LYS A 260 0.55 2.56 -5.35
N ARG A 261 0.48 1.78 -4.27
CA ARG A 261 1.28 1.94 -3.06
C ARG A 261 2.00 0.65 -2.79
N VAL A 262 3.28 0.76 -2.50
CA VAL A 262 4.07 -0.35 -1.99
C VAL A 262 4.96 0.15 -0.87
N ASP A 263 5.03 -0.70 0.14
CA ASP A 263 5.85 -0.53 1.31
C ASP A 263 6.96 -1.59 1.26
N ALA A 264 8.21 -1.18 1.37
CA ALA A 264 9.37 -2.07 1.38
C ALA A 264 10.28 -1.73 2.57
N ALA A 265 11.07 -2.71 3.03
CA ALA A 265 12.22 -2.42 3.88
C ALA A 265 13.17 -1.44 3.16
N ALA A 266 13.87 -0.58 3.91
CA ALA A 266 14.67 0.49 3.30
C ALA A 266 15.71 -0.08 2.32
N GLY A 267 16.52 -1.05 2.77
CA GLY A 267 17.52 -1.74 1.95
C GLY A 267 16.98 -2.57 0.77
N ALA A 268 15.65 -2.74 0.64
CA ALA A 268 15.09 -3.36 -0.58
C ALA A 268 15.36 -2.51 -1.82
N PHE A 269 15.48 -1.20 -1.68
CA PHE A 269 15.75 -0.28 -2.78
C PHE A 269 17.19 -0.40 -3.32
N ASP A 270 18.13 -0.93 -2.53
CA ASP A 270 19.52 -1.21 -2.92
C ASP A 270 19.59 -2.20 -4.09
N THR A 271 18.69 -3.19 -4.08
CA THR A 271 18.59 -4.27 -5.09
C THR A 271 18.41 -3.75 -6.52
N ILE A 272 17.85 -2.54 -6.66
CA ILE A 272 17.61 -1.87 -7.94
C ILE A 272 18.46 -0.60 -8.09
N GLY A 273 19.52 -0.47 -7.30
CA GLY A 273 20.56 0.56 -7.40
C GLY A 273 20.29 1.86 -6.63
N PHE A 274 19.22 1.95 -5.85
CA PHE A 274 19.01 3.09 -4.96
C PHE A 274 19.65 2.78 -3.62
N GLU A 275 20.95 3.05 -3.50
CA GLU A 275 21.71 2.85 -2.26
C GLU A 275 21.06 3.62 -1.09
N THR A 276 20.67 2.86 -0.09
CA THR A 276 19.96 3.29 1.10
C THR A 276 20.94 3.90 2.10
N PRO A 277 20.68 5.13 2.58
CA PRO A 277 21.41 5.75 3.67
C PRO A 277 21.56 4.83 4.88
N GLU A 278 22.75 4.78 5.48
CA GLU A 278 22.98 4.02 6.73
C GLU A 278 22.01 4.47 7.84
N SER A 279 21.62 5.74 7.82
CA SER A 279 20.65 6.33 8.74
C SER A 279 19.23 5.74 8.65
N LEU A 280 18.89 5.06 7.56
CA LEU A 280 17.65 4.29 7.39
C LEU A 280 17.85 2.79 7.65
N CYS A 281 19.08 2.34 7.86
CA CYS A 281 19.45 0.95 8.12
C CYS A 281 19.77 0.68 9.60
N ASP A 282 19.53 1.64 10.48
CA ASP A 282 19.76 1.48 11.92
C ASP A 282 18.71 0.53 12.54
N ASP A 283 19.14 -0.70 12.83
CA ASP A 283 18.33 -1.75 13.47
C ASP A 283 17.78 -1.34 14.85
N SER A 284 18.27 -0.25 15.46
CA SER A 284 17.74 0.29 16.71
C SER A 284 16.43 1.07 16.55
N VAL A 285 16.06 1.43 15.31
CA VAL A 285 14.79 2.06 14.98
C VAL A 285 13.84 1.00 14.40
N PRO A 286 12.85 0.50 15.17
CA PRO A 286 11.89 -0.45 14.63
C PRO A 286 11.12 0.17 13.44
N ASP A 287 10.82 -0.66 12.44
CA ASP A 287 10.03 -0.33 11.25
C ASP A 287 10.64 0.72 10.29
N THR A 288 11.96 0.75 10.11
CA THR A 288 12.57 1.52 9.01
C THR A 288 12.22 0.91 7.65
N GLY A 289 11.72 1.77 6.76
CA GLY A 289 11.22 1.33 5.46
C GLY A 289 10.92 2.51 4.57
N ILE A 290 10.72 2.23 3.29
CA ILE A 290 10.36 3.24 2.31
C ILE A 290 9.04 2.84 1.68
N MET A 291 8.10 3.79 1.70
CA MET A 291 6.84 3.68 0.99
C MET A 291 6.92 4.51 -0.28
N LEU A 292 6.59 3.90 -1.42
CA LEU A 292 6.48 4.61 -2.69
C LEU A 292 5.05 4.47 -3.20
N LYS A 293 4.44 5.61 -3.54
CA LYS A 293 3.11 5.65 -4.12
C LYS A 293 2.99 6.61 -5.29
N THR A 294 2.08 6.30 -6.20
CA THR A 294 1.54 7.27 -7.17
C THR A 294 0.02 7.30 -7.10
N TYR A 295 -0.58 8.48 -7.21
CA TYR A 295 -2.02 8.68 -7.11
C TYR A 295 -2.52 10.01 -7.69
N ASN A 296 -3.82 10.06 -8.00
CA ASN A 296 -4.53 11.28 -8.40
C ASN A 296 -5.25 11.92 -7.22
N ASP A 297 -5.46 13.24 -7.27
CA ASP A 297 -6.28 13.97 -6.30
C ASP A 297 -7.72 13.42 -6.23
N LYS A 298 -8.37 13.55 -5.07
CA LYS A 298 -9.77 13.12 -4.86
C LYS A 298 -10.75 13.76 -5.83
N ASN A 299 -10.51 15.01 -6.18
CA ASN A 299 -11.39 15.79 -7.02
C ASN A 299 -10.78 16.08 -8.39
N VAL A 300 -9.82 15.26 -8.85
CA VAL A 300 -9.13 15.41 -10.14
C VAL A 300 -10.10 15.67 -11.31
N HIS A 301 -11.20 14.93 -11.38
CA HIS A 301 -12.25 15.02 -12.41
C HIS A 301 -13.07 16.34 -12.41
N LEU A 302 -12.92 17.16 -11.37
CA LEU A 302 -13.57 18.47 -11.24
C LEU A 302 -12.61 19.63 -11.54
N ARG A 303 -11.34 19.33 -11.81
CA ARG A 303 -10.27 20.31 -11.99
C ARG A 303 -9.99 20.53 -13.46
N ALA A 304 -9.58 21.75 -13.80
CA ALA A 304 -9.20 22.11 -15.15
C ALA A 304 -7.86 21.47 -15.55
N ASP A 305 -7.58 21.42 -16.86
CA ASP A 305 -6.36 20.79 -17.40
C ASP A 305 -5.07 21.52 -17.04
N ASP A 306 -5.15 22.80 -16.69
CA ASP A 306 -4.05 23.64 -16.22
C ASP A 306 -3.90 23.65 -14.68
N ASP A 307 -4.85 23.08 -13.93
CA ASP A 307 -4.73 22.95 -12.47
C ASP A 307 -3.70 21.86 -12.12
N PRO A 308 -2.62 22.16 -11.37
CA PRO A 308 -1.63 21.16 -10.95
C PRO A 308 -2.23 19.95 -10.22
N LEU A 309 -3.36 20.13 -9.53
CA LEU A 309 -4.06 19.06 -8.82
C LEU A 309 -4.85 18.14 -9.76
N ASN A 310 -4.99 18.49 -11.05
CA ASN A 310 -5.47 17.59 -12.10
C ASN A 310 -4.40 16.59 -12.58
N HIS A 311 -3.15 16.80 -12.18
CA HIS A 311 -2.03 15.93 -12.53
C HIS A 311 -1.72 14.93 -11.40
N PRO A 312 -1.32 13.68 -11.73
CA PRO A 312 -0.90 12.70 -10.76
C PRO A 312 0.28 13.17 -9.91
N LYS A 313 0.39 12.60 -8.70
CA LYS A 313 1.52 12.79 -7.77
C LYS A 313 2.20 11.47 -7.45
N ILE A 314 3.52 11.42 -7.61
CA ILE A 314 4.39 10.38 -7.04
C ILE A 314 4.96 10.87 -5.71
N GLU A 315 5.04 9.99 -4.71
CA GLU A 315 5.52 10.32 -3.38
C GLU A 315 6.28 9.14 -2.77
N ALA A 316 7.46 9.42 -2.24
CA ALA A 316 8.25 8.50 -1.43
C ALA A 316 8.26 8.99 0.02
N ALA A 317 8.04 8.08 0.98
CA ALA A 317 8.01 8.40 2.40
C ALA A 317 8.94 7.46 3.18
N ALA A 318 9.75 8.03 4.08
CA ALA A 318 10.48 7.27 5.07
C ALA A 318 9.52 6.84 6.20
N LYS A 319 9.52 5.55 6.51
CA LYS A 319 8.91 5.00 7.74
C LYS A 319 9.90 5.13 8.90
N GLY A 320 9.36 5.21 10.11
CA GLY A 320 10.15 5.47 11.31
C GLY A 320 10.44 6.96 11.53
N THR A 321 11.51 7.23 12.26
CA THR A 321 11.97 8.58 12.61
C THR A 321 13.43 8.75 12.25
N VAL A 322 13.77 9.91 11.68
CA VAL A 322 15.11 10.26 11.19
C VAL A 322 15.66 11.38 12.05
N HIS A 323 16.86 11.22 12.61
CA HIS A 323 17.50 12.29 13.37
C HIS A 323 17.86 13.47 12.45
N ARG A 324 17.84 14.70 12.98
CA ARG A 324 18.11 15.94 12.24
C ARG A 324 19.38 15.89 11.40
N ARG A 325 20.46 15.29 11.91
CA ARG A 325 21.75 15.23 11.20
C ARG A 325 21.69 14.48 9.86
N TYR A 326 20.69 13.62 9.70
CA TYR A 326 20.45 12.82 8.49
C TYR A 326 19.29 13.34 7.63
N LEU A 327 18.67 14.47 8.03
CA LEU A 327 17.49 15.00 7.37
C LEU A 327 17.72 15.19 5.86
N ASP A 328 18.80 15.88 5.48
CA ASP A 328 19.07 16.21 4.08
C ASP A 328 19.45 14.97 3.26
N GLU A 329 20.19 14.04 3.85
CA GLU A 329 20.56 12.76 3.22
C GLU A 329 19.32 11.93 2.90
N VAL A 330 18.43 11.73 3.88
CA VAL A 330 17.20 10.96 3.68
C VAL A 330 16.27 11.65 2.69
N ARG A 331 16.11 12.98 2.78
CA ARG A 331 15.33 13.75 1.80
C ARG A 331 15.86 13.56 0.39
N HIS A 332 17.17 13.64 0.22
CA HIS A 332 17.81 13.43 -1.07
C HIS A 332 17.56 12.00 -1.57
N HIS A 333 17.68 10.99 -0.72
CA HIS A 333 17.39 9.60 -1.09
C HIS A 333 15.92 9.38 -1.50
N LEU A 334 14.95 9.93 -0.76
CA LEU A 334 13.54 9.86 -1.16
C LEU A 334 13.27 10.57 -2.51
N ALA A 335 13.98 11.68 -2.76
CA ALA A 335 13.98 12.36 -4.06
C ALA A 335 14.52 11.47 -5.18
N ARG A 336 15.68 10.83 -4.95
CA ARG A 336 16.31 9.87 -5.88
C ARG A 336 15.33 8.79 -6.28
N ILE A 337 14.61 8.21 -5.32
CA ILE A 337 13.60 7.19 -5.57
C ILE A 337 12.49 7.75 -6.46
N CYS A 338 11.89 8.89 -6.13
CA CYS A 338 10.82 9.47 -6.95
C CYS A 338 11.30 9.76 -8.39
N ILE A 339 12.38 10.52 -8.53
CA ILE A 339 12.94 10.94 -9.83
C ILE A 339 13.35 9.72 -10.64
N GLY A 340 14.06 8.75 -10.04
CA GLY A 340 14.48 7.55 -10.73
C GLY A 340 13.30 6.76 -11.31
N HIS A 341 12.20 6.65 -10.56
CA HIS A 341 10.99 5.99 -11.07
C HIS A 341 10.27 6.79 -12.18
N LEU A 342 10.33 8.12 -12.15
CA LEU A 342 9.85 8.94 -13.27
C LEU A 342 10.73 8.76 -14.51
N ARG A 343 12.06 8.74 -14.36
CA ARG A 343 13.01 8.44 -15.45
C ARG A 343 12.78 7.06 -16.05
N PHE A 344 12.55 6.05 -15.20
CA PHE A 344 12.23 4.69 -15.64
C PHE A 344 10.92 4.59 -16.42
N ALA A 345 10.02 5.56 -16.27
CA ALA A 345 8.80 5.68 -17.04
C ALA A 345 8.97 6.51 -18.33
N GLY A 346 10.18 6.98 -18.63
CA GLY A 346 10.51 7.76 -19.82
C GLY A 346 10.09 9.23 -19.73
N LEU A 347 9.87 9.76 -18.52
CA LEU A 347 9.65 11.19 -18.34
C LEU A 347 10.98 11.94 -18.47
N ASP A 348 10.89 13.16 -18.99
CA ASP A 348 11.93 14.19 -18.91
C ASP A 348 11.52 15.28 -17.89
N ALA A 349 12.39 16.25 -17.65
CA ALA A 349 12.11 17.35 -16.74
C ALA A 349 10.92 18.22 -17.19
N ASN A 350 10.63 18.29 -18.49
CA ASN A 350 9.51 19.07 -19.04
C ASN A 350 8.15 18.45 -18.73
N ALA A 351 8.10 17.15 -18.47
CA ALA A 351 6.89 16.45 -18.06
C ALA A 351 6.54 16.65 -16.57
N LEU A 352 7.36 17.36 -15.80
CA LEU A 352 7.04 17.76 -14.42
C LEU A 352 6.07 18.94 -14.38
N VAL A 353 5.17 18.92 -13.40
CA VAL A 353 4.14 19.96 -13.24
C VAL A 353 4.43 20.71 -11.94
N SER A 354 4.61 22.03 -12.04
CA SER A 354 4.72 22.89 -10.87
C SER A 354 3.40 22.95 -10.10
N ASP A 355 3.45 23.04 -8.78
CA ASP A 355 2.32 23.40 -7.94
C ASP A 355 2.67 24.56 -6.99
N LEU A 356 1.80 24.83 -6.01
CA LEU A 356 1.97 25.93 -5.06
C LEU A 356 3.25 25.80 -4.21
N HIS A 357 3.78 24.59 -4.06
CA HIS A 357 4.87 24.29 -3.15
C HIS A 357 6.10 23.72 -3.86
N PHE A 358 5.93 23.19 -5.07
CA PHE A 358 6.97 22.69 -5.95
C PHE A 358 7.02 23.48 -7.25
N THR A 359 8.19 23.99 -7.62
CA THR A 359 8.41 24.58 -8.94
C THR A 359 9.24 23.63 -9.79
N ALA A 360 8.71 23.24 -10.94
CA ALA A 360 9.45 22.59 -12.01
C ALA A 360 10.36 23.63 -12.68
N GLN A 361 11.43 24.06 -11.99
CA GLN A 361 12.47 24.87 -12.63
C GLN A 361 13.55 23.96 -13.21
N THR A 362 13.90 24.20 -14.46
CA THR A 362 15.14 23.70 -15.08
C THR A 362 16.32 24.40 -14.41
N GLY A 363 16.87 23.82 -13.35
CA GLY A 363 18.03 24.41 -12.67
C GLY A 363 18.29 23.91 -11.24
N ARG A 364 19.37 23.13 -11.09
CA ARG A 364 20.27 22.97 -9.92
C ARG A 364 20.05 21.87 -8.88
N ILE A 365 19.73 20.62 -9.22
CA ILE A 365 20.21 19.45 -8.44
C ILE A 365 20.40 18.23 -9.35
N SER A 366 21.64 17.78 -9.52
CA SER A 366 21.92 16.47 -10.12
C SER A 366 21.62 15.38 -9.09
N VAL A 367 20.50 14.71 -9.25
CA VAL A 367 20.12 13.56 -8.43
C VAL A 367 20.58 12.28 -9.13
N GLU A 368 21.63 11.64 -8.63
CA GLU A 368 22.14 10.40 -9.22
C GLU A 368 21.13 9.27 -9.05
N THR A 369 20.61 8.78 -10.17
CA THR A 369 19.69 7.63 -10.21
C THR A 369 20.37 6.44 -10.88
N PRO A 370 19.94 5.20 -10.60
CA PRO A 370 20.43 4.03 -11.34
C PRO A 370 20.32 4.25 -12.85
N THR A 371 21.35 3.86 -13.60
CA THR A 371 21.34 4.06 -15.05
C THR A 371 20.25 3.23 -15.72
N LEU A 372 19.64 3.78 -16.76
CA LEU A 372 18.63 3.06 -17.55
C LEU A 372 19.21 1.78 -18.15
N SER A 373 20.50 1.75 -18.49
CA SER A 373 21.17 0.57 -19.02
C SER A 373 21.31 -0.56 -17.97
N ALA A 374 21.71 -0.24 -16.74
CA ALA A 374 21.78 -1.21 -15.65
C ALA A 374 20.39 -1.76 -15.30
N ARG A 375 19.38 -0.88 -15.21
CA ARG A 375 17.99 -1.30 -15.03
C ARG A 375 17.50 -2.17 -16.18
N SER A 376 17.76 -1.79 -17.43
CA SER A 376 17.39 -2.60 -18.60
C SER A 376 18.05 -3.97 -18.57
N GLN A 377 19.31 -4.08 -18.13
CA GLN A 377 19.99 -5.38 -17.95
C GLN A 377 19.39 -6.21 -16.81
N GLN A 378 19.01 -5.59 -15.70
CA GLN A 378 18.30 -6.26 -14.61
C GLN A 378 16.92 -6.74 -15.06
N LEU A 379 16.19 -5.89 -15.78
CA LEU A 379 14.91 -6.25 -16.38
C LEU A 379 15.09 -7.36 -17.41
N GLU A 380 16.09 -7.29 -18.27
CA GLU A 380 16.37 -8.31 -19.29
C GLU A 380 16.77 -9.65 -18.65
N SER A 381 17.57 -9.62 -17.60
CA SER A 381 17.88 -10.81 -16.78
C SER A 381 16.62 -11.39 -16.14
N TYR A 382 15.73 -10.52 -15.67
CA TYR A 382 14.41 -10.88 -15.17
C TYR A 382 13.48 -11.44 -16.26
N ARG A 383 13.52 -10.86 -17.47
CA ARG A 383 12.71 -11.32 -18.60
C ARG A 383 13.15 -12.68 -19.11
N ASN A 384 14.45 -12.91 -19.06
CA ASN A 384 15.11 -14.12 -19.50
C ASN A 384 15.37 -15.10 -18.36
N ASP A 385 14.68 -14.96 -17.22
CA ASP A 385 14.77 -15.92 -16.11
C ASP A 385 14.39 -17.31 -16.63
N PRO A 386 15.38 -18.23 -16.79
CA PRO A 386 15.15 -19.52 -17.40
C PRO A 386 14.23 -20.37 -16.53
N ASP A 387 14.28 -20.21 -15.21
CA ASP A 387 13.52 -21.01 -14.27
C ASP A 387 12.04 -20.61 -14.29
N LEU A 388 11.75 -19.30 -14.39
CA LEU A 388 10.37 -18.81 -14.59
C LEU A 388 9.81 -19.25 -15.95
N ARG A 389 10.60 -19.11 -17.01
CA ARG A 389 10.21 -19.54 -18.36
C ARG A 389 9.96 -21.04 -18.41
N HIS A 390 10.87 -21.85 -17.87
CA HIS A 390 10.71 -23.30 -17.77
C HIS A 390 9.50 -23.68 -16.90
N ALA A 391 9.25 -22.98 -15.80
CA ALA A 391 8.07 -23.22 -14.98
C ALA A 391 6.77 -22.98 -15.77
N VAL A 392 6.67 -21.86 -16.51
CA VAL A 392 5.51 -21.55 -17.35
C VAL A 392 5.34 -22.58 -18.48
N GLU A 393 6.42 -22.88 -19.22
CA GLU A 393 6.43 -23.88 -20.29
C GLU A 393 6.02 -25.27 -19.77
N ASP A 394 6.50 -25.67 -18.59
CA ASP A 394 6.12 -26.93 -17.93
C ASP A 394 4.62 -26.98 -17.66
N TYR A 395 4.02 -25.91 -17.14
CA TYR A 395 2.58 -25.89 -16.88
C TYR A 395 1.74 -25.89 -18.16
N LEU A 396 2.23 -25.28 -19.23
CA LEU A 396 1.55 -25.25 -20.53
C LEU A 396 1.67 -26.58 -21.29
N ARG A 397 2.83 -27.24 -21.21
CA ARG A 397 3.15 -28.48 -21.94
C ARG A 397 2.80 -29.75 -21.18
N ARG A 398 2.38 -29.65 -19.91
CA ARG A 398 1.88 -30.79 -19.12
C ARG A 398 0.65 -31.41 -19.78
N ARG A 399 0.90 -32.46 -20.58
CA ARG A 399 -0.09 -33.22 -21.37
C ARG A 399 -1.25 -33.84 -20.57
N GLN A 400 -1.16 -33.91 -19.25
CA GLN A 400 -2.14 -34.64 -18.43
C GLN A 400 -3.37 -33.80 -18.02
N THR A 401 -3.30 -32.46 -18.02
CA THR A 401 -4.45 -31.63 -17.60
C THR A 401 -4.53 -30.31 -18.38
N ASN A 402 -5.45 -30.22 -19.34
CA ASN A 402 -5.80 -28.97 -20.05
C ASN A 402 -6.26 -27.84 -19.10
N SER A 403 -6.59 -28.17 -17.85
CA SER A 403 -7.05 -27.23 -16.83
C SER A 403 -6.03 -26.14 -16.47
N PHE A 404 -4.72 -26.43 -16.44
CA PHE A 404 -3.69 -25.40 -16.18
C PHE A 404 -3.68 -24.37 -17.32
N ARG A 405 -3.67 -24.87 -18.56
CA ARG A 405 -3.73 -24.06 -19.77
C ARG A 405 -5.01 -23.21 -19.82
N ASP A 406 -6.16 -23.80 -19.51
CA ASP A 406 -7.45 -23.10 -19.53
C ASP A 406 -7.47 -21.90 -18.56
N ILE A 407 -6.87 -22.04 -17.37
CA ILE A 407 -6.76 -20.92 -16.40
C ILE A 407 -5.82 -19.83 -16.90
N LEU A 408 -4.63 -20.20 -17.41
CA LEU A 408 -3.67 -19.23 -17.95
C LEU A 408 -4.25 -18.48 -19.16
N LEU A 409 -5.03 -19.15 -20.01
CA LEU A 409 -5.75 -18.52 -21.12
C LEU A 409 -6.81 -17.53 -20.65
N VAL A 410 -7.56 -17.83 -19.58
CA VAL A 410 -8.50 -16.86 -18.98
C VAL A 410 -7.76 -15.61 -18.51
N LEU A 411 -6.62 -15.77 -17.84
CA LEU A 411 -5.80 -14.65 -17.38
C LEU A 411 -5.19 -13.87 -18.54
N TYR A 412 -4.79 -14.56 -19.61
CA TYR A 412 -4.25 -13.94 -20.82
C TYR A 412 -5.33 -13.09 -21.52
N GLU A 413 -6.53 -13.62 -21.72
CA GLU A 413 -7.68 -12.89 -22.30
C GLU A 413 -8.06 -11.64 -21.51
N ARG A 414 -7.86 -11.66 -20.19
CA ARG A 414 -8.16 -10.54 -19.30
C ARG A 414 -7.01 -9.53 -19.22
N GLY A 415 -5.85 -9.90 -19.74
CA GLY A 415 -4.64 -9.10 -19.69
C GLY A 415 -4.33 -8.66 -18.26
N ASP A 416 -4.01 -7.39 -18.11
CA ASP A 416 -3.50 -6.86 -16.84
C ASP A 416 -4.62 -6.60 -15.82
N GLN A 417 -5.89 -6.70 -16.23
CA GLN A 417 -7.03 -6.59 -15.33
C GLN A 417 -7.19 -7.82 -14.42
N GLY A 418 -6.63 -8.95 -14.83
CA GLY A 418 -6.75 -10.21 -14.09
C GLY A 418 -8.17 -10.80 -14.09
N ALA A 419 -8.36 -11.83 -13.27
CA ALA A 419 -9.64 -12.52 -13.12
C ALA A 419 -9.90 -12.89 -11.66
N THR A 420 -11.17 -12.85 -11.26
CA THR A 420 -11.58 -13.41 -9.95
C THR A 420 -11.68 -14.94 -10.00
N TYR A 421 -11.71 -15.59 -8.83
CA TYR A 421 -11.99 -17.03 -8.76
C TYR A 421 -13.29 -17.41 -9.49
N GLN A 422 -14.35 -16.63 -9.28
CA GLN A 422 -15.64 -16.87 -9.93
C GLN A 422 -15.54 -16.78 -11.45
N GLU A 423 -14.87 -15.74 -11.98
CA GLU A 423 -14.71 -15.57 -13.43
C GLU A 423 -13.88 -16.69 -14.06
N ILE A 424 -12.87 -17.21 -13.35
CA ILE A 424 -12.09 -18.36 -13.79
C ILE A 424 -12.97 -19.61 -13.82
N MET A 425 -13.76 -19.87 -12.77
CA MET A 425 -14.70 -21.00 -12.72
C MET A 425 -15.71 -20.90 -13.87
N ASP A 426 -16.34 -19.74 -14.05
CA ASP A 426 -17.37 -19.53 -15.07
C ASP A 426 -16.83 -19.74 -16.49
N LYS A 427 -15.58 -19.34 -16.74
CA LYS A 427 -14.96 -19.47 -18.08
C LYS A 427 -14.33 -20.84 -18.34
N THR A 428 -13.96 -21.59 -17.29
CA THR A 428 -13.27 -22.89 -17.44
C THR A 428 -14.17 -24.10 -17.14
N GLY A 429 -15.28 -23.92 -16.42
CA GLY A 429 -16.10 -25.02 -15.91
C GLY A 429 -15.43 -25.83 -14.79
N LEU A 430 -14.34 -25.33 -14.20
CA LEU A 430 -13.61 -26.02 -13.13
C LEU A 430 -14.26 -25.76 -11.77
N ALA A 431 -14.21 -26.76 -10.89
CA ALA A 431 -14.63 -26.62 -9.50
C ALA A 431 -13.72 -25.66 -8.72
N TYR A 432 -14.28 -24.99 -7.70
CA TYR A 432 -13.56 -24.00 -6.89
C TYR A 432 -12.26 -24.56 -6.29
N ASP A 433 -12.29 -25.76 -5.71
CA ASP A 433 -11.10 -26.37 -5.10
C ASP A 433 -9.99 -26.66 -6.11
N THR A 434 -10.37 -27.05 -7.33
CA THR A 434 -9.45 -27.25 -8.44
C THR A 434 -8.77 -25.93 -8.83
N VAL A 435 -9.56 -24.87 -9.01
CA VAL A 435 -9.04 -23.53 -9.31
C VAL A 435 -8.15 -23.05 -8.17
N ARG A 436 -8.59 -23.17 -6.91
CA ARG A 436 -7.82 -22.79 -5.71
C ARG A 436 -6.47 -23.48 -5.65
N ASN A 437 -6.41 -24.79 -5.88
CA ASN A 437 -5.17 -25.55 -5.86
C ASN A 437 -4.22 -25.11 -6.99
N TYR A 438 -4.73 -24.90 -8.20
CA TYR A 438 -3.88 -24.47 -9.33
C TYR A 438 -3.38 -23.04 -9.19
N ILE A 439 -4.23 -22.12 -8.72
CA ILE A 439 -3.82 -20.75 -8.40
C ILE A 439 -2.72 -20.76 -7.31
N ARG A 440 -2.81 -21.63 -6.31
CA ARG A 440 -1.72 -21.78 -5.31
C ARG A 440 -0.42 -22.19 -5.98
N ARG A 441 -0.43 -23.21 -6.84
CA ARG A 441 0.77 -23.72 -7.53
C ARG A 441 1.39 -22.70 -8.48
N PHE A 442 0.58 -21.94 -9.21
CA PHE A 442 1.07 -20.85 -10.07
C PHE A 442 1.67 -19.70 -9.25
N ASN A 443 1.11 -19.41 -8.08
CA ASN A 443 1.63 -18.39 -7.17
C ASN A 443 2.96 -18.82 -6.54
N GLU A 444 3.07 -20.09 -6.11
CA GLU A 444 4.32 -20.69 -5.64
C GLU A 444 5.40 -20.72 -6.73
N ALA A 445 5.02 -20.96 -7.98
CA ALA A 445 5.90 -20.94 -9.14
C ALA A 445 6.22 -19.53 -9.67
N GLY A 446 5.73 -18.46 -9.02
CA GLY A 446 6.01 -17.08 -9.44
C GLY A 446 5.34 -16.63 -10.75
N ILE A 447 4.35 -17.35 -11.26
CA ILE A 447 3.67 -17.05 -12.54
C ILE A 447 2.58 -15.98 -12.35
N ILE A 448 1.84 -16.09 -11.25
CA ILE A 448 0.73 -15.21 -10.90
C ILE A 448 0.90 -14.67 -9.49
N ARG A 449 0.16 -13.62 -9.16
CA ARG A 449 -0.01 -13.15 -7.78
C ARG A 449 -1.47 -12.94 -7.43
N LYS A 450 -1.77 -13.08 -6.14
CA LYS A 450 -3.08 -12.75 -5.56
C LYS A 450 -3.07 -11.27 -5.15
N THR A 451 -3.84 -10.44 -5.86
CA THR A 451 -3.99 -9.03 -5.51
C THR A 451 -5.04 -8.90 -4.40
N PRO A 452 -4.69 -8.37 -3.21
CA PRO A 452 -5.64 -8.23 -2.11
C PRO A 452 -6.82 -7.31 -2.49
N GLY A 453 -8.05 -7.74 -2.22
CA GLY A 453 -9.27 -7.01 -2.56
C GLY A 453 -10.54 -7.80 -2.25
N THR A 454 -11.70 -7.14 -2.41
CA THR A 454 -13.02 -7.78 -2.32
C THR A 454 -13.81 -7.47 -3.60
N PRO A 455 -13.86 -8.39 -4.57
CA PRO A 455 -13.28 -9.74 -4.55
C PRO A 455 -11.75 -9.76 -4.76
N LEU A 456 -11.11 -10.86 -4.35
CA LEU A 456 -9.70 -11.13 -4.60
C LEU A 456 -9.48 -11.36 -6.10
N VAL A 457 -8.50 -10.66 -6.69
CA VAL A 457 -8.19 -10.72 -8.12
C VAL A 457 -6.86 -11.42 -8.35
N ILE A 458 -6.83 -12.35 -9.30
CA ILE A 458 -5.64 -13.04 -9.76
C ILE A 458 -5.07 -12.29 -10.96
N THR A 459 -3.80 -11.89 -10.88
CA THR A 459 -3.08 -11.21 -11.97
C THR A 459 -1.78 -11.92 -12.29
N TRP A 460 -1.22 -11.67 -13.47
CA TRP A 460 0.17 -12.03 -13.77
C TRP A 460 1.11 -11.45 -12.72
N LYS A 461 2.08 -12.23 -12.26
CA LYS A 461 3.15 -11.71 -11.40
C LYS A 461 4.09 -10.83 -12.23
N THR A 462 4.37 -11.27 -13.46
CA THR A 462 5.34 -10.69 -14.38
C THR A 462 4.73 -10.54 -15.78
N PRO A 463 5.05 -9.47 -16.55
CA PRO A 463 4.72 -9.39 -17.97
C PRO A 463 5.25 -10.55 -18.81
N GLU A 464 6.33 -11.19 -18.38
CA GLU A 464 7.04 -12.23 -19.10
C GLU A 464 6.42 -13.61 -18.89
N ALA A 465 5.79 -13.86 -17.74
CA ALA A 465 4.91 -15.02 -17.58
C ALA A 465 3.73 -14.96 -18.56
N LYS A 466 3.20 -13.75 -18.79
CA LYS A 466 2.17 -13.51 -19.81
C LYS A 466 2.73 -13.67 -21.23
N GLY A 467 3.90 -13.09 -21.52
CA GLY A 467 4.57 -13.21 -22.81
C GLY A 467 4.92 -14.65 -23.18
N THR A 468 5.41 -15.44 -22.22
CA THR A 468 5.71 -16.88 -22.45
C THR A 468 4.44 -17.68 -22.79
N VAL A 469 3.30 -17.32 -22.19
CA VAL A 469 2.00 -17.91 -22.54
C VAL A 469 1.55 -17.49 -23.93
N GLU A 470 1.75 -16.23 -24.30
CA GLU A 470 1.48 -15.70 -25.64
C GLU A 470 2.33 -16.40 -26.72
N ASP A 471 3.64 -16.48 -26.51
CA ASP A 471 4.59 -17.16 -27.39
C ASP A 471 4.21 -18.63 -27.57
N THR A 472 3.83 -19.32 -26.50
CA THR A 472 3.41 -20.73 -26.58
C THR A 472 2.10 -20.90 -27.37
N ILE A 473 1.15 -19.97 -27.25
CA ILE A 473 -0.09 -20.00 -28.06
C ILE A 473 0.23 -19.78 -29.54
N ASN A 474 1.13 -18.83 -29.82
CA ASN A 474 1.56 -18.49 -31.18
C ASN A 474 2.36 -19.64 -31.83
N ASP A 475 3.25 -20.29 -31.08
CA ASP A 475 4.07 -21.42 -31.53
C ASP A 475 3.23 -22.66 -31.88
N GLU A 476 2.07 -22.83 -31.27
CA GLU A 476 1.12 -23.89 -31.63
C GLU A 476 0.36 -23.61 -32.95
N GLY A 477 0.60 -22.45 -33.58
CA GLY A 477 -0.05 -22.03 -34.83
C GLY A 477 -1.56 -21.80 -34.68
N LYS A 478 -2.05 -21.67 -33.46
CA LYS A 478 -3.48 -21.45 -33.16
C LYS A 478 -3.75 -19.97 -32.93
N THR A 479 -4.81 -19.47 -33.52
CA THR A 479 -5.31 -18.14 -33.20
C THR A 479 -5.89 -18.12 -31.78
N PRO A 480 -5.84 -16.98 -31.06
CA PRO A 480 -6.52 -16.84 -29.76
C PRO A 480 -8.02 -17.20 -29.79
N GLY A 481 -8.67 -17.07 -30.96
CA GLY A 481 -10.06 -17.48 -31.17
C GLY A 481 -10.27 -18.98 -31.17
N GLU A 482 -9.37 -19.76 -31.78
CA GLU A 482 -9.43 -21.22 -31.82
C GLU A 482 -9.16 -21.82 -30.43
N ALA A 483 -8.15 -21.32 -29.72
CA ALA A 483 -7.88 -21.72 -28.34
C ALA A 483 -9.08 -21.46 -27.42
N ARG A 484 -9.85 -20.40 -27.70
CA ARG A 484 -11.06 -20.04 -26.96
C ARG A 484 -12.23 -20.99 -27.25
N GLU A 485 -12.43 -21.41 -28.49
CA GLU A 485 -13.50 -22.35 -28.84
C GLU A 485 -13.20 -23.75 -28.29
N GLU A 486 -11.96 -24.24 -28.39
CA GLU A 486 -11.59 -25.52 -27.78
C GLU A 486 -11.78 -25.52 -26.25
N ARG A 487 -11.48 -24.41 -25.57
CA ARG A 487 -11.80 -24.26 -24.14
C ARG A 487 -13.31 -24.31 -23.90
N ARG A 488 -14.10 -23.70 -24.79
CA ARG A 488 -15.57 -23.68 -24.70
C ARG A 488 -16.15 -25.08 -24.91
N GLU A 489 -15.61 -25.86 -25.83
CA GLU A 489 -15.95 -27.27 -26.03
C GLU A 489 -15.61 -28.11 -24.80
N ARG A 490 -14.38 -28.00 -24.26
CA ARG A 490 -13.99 -28.67 -23.01
C ARG A 490 -14.87 -28.26 -21.82
N LYS A 491 -15.28 -27.00 -21.75
CA LYS A 491 -16.23 -26.53 -20.73
C LYS A 491 -17.57 -27.26 -20.88
N LYS A 492 -18.12 -27.33 -22.09
CA LYS A 492 -19.38 -28.04 -22.37
C LYS A 492 -19.27 -29.51 -21.99
N GLU A 493 -18.19 -30.19 -22.37
CA GLU A 493 -17.94 -31.59 -22.00
C GLU A 493 -17.97 -31.77 -20.47
N ARG A 494 -17.27 -30.91 -19.71
CA ARG A 494 -17.26 -30.95 -18.24
C ARG A 494 -18.65 -30.68 -17.64
N GLU A 495 -19.40 -29.75 -18.21
CA GLU A 495 -20.76 -29.43 -17.77
C GLU A 495 -21.72 -30.60 -18.05
N THR A 496 -21.59 -31.26 -19.21
CA THR A 496 -22.34 -32.46 -19.60
C THR A 496 -21.99 -33.64 -18.70
N ASP A 497 -20.71 -33.91 -18.45
CA ASP A 497 -20.26 -34.98 -17.55
C ASP A 497 -20.76 -34.75 -16.11
N SER A 498 -20.68 -33.52 -15.63
CA SER A 498 -21.18 -33.14 -14.30
C SER A 498 -22.70 -33.21 -14.23
N ALA A 499 -23.42 -32.93 -15.32
CA ALA A 499 -24.86 -33.12 -15.42
C ALA A 499 -25.20 -34.62 -15.44
N TRP A 500 -24.44 -35.43 -16.18
CA TRP A 500 -24.62 -36.88 -16.30
C TRP A 500 -24.38 -37.62 -14.98
N GLU A 501 -23.33 -37.28 -14.23
CA GLU A 501 -23.09 -37.87 -12.90
C GLU A 501 -24.20 -37.50 -11.89
N ARG A 502 -24.72 -36.27 -11.95
CA ARG A 502 -25.91 -35.88 -11.18
C ARG A 502 -27.14 -36.69 -11.59
N LEU A 503 -27.29 -36.97 -12.88
CA LEU A 503 -28.38 -37.76 -13.45
C LEU A 503 -28.29 -39.25 -13.09
N LYS A 504 -27.10 -39.84 -13.07
CA LYS A 504 -26.86 -41.19 -12.54
C LYS A 504 -27.18 -41.27 -11.04
N GLY A 505 -26.80 -40.26 -10.27
CA GLY A 505 -27.17 -40.16 -8.85
C GLY A 505 -28.68 -40.14 -8.65
N TRP A 506 -29.42 -39.51 -9.58
CA TRP A 506 -30.88 -39.46 -9.57
C TRP A 506 -31.51 -40.79 -10.02
N PHE A 507 -31.02 -41.42 -11.09
CA PHE A 507 -31.53 -42.72 -11.57
C PHE A 507 -31.20 -43.90 -10.65
N SER A 508 -30.05 -43.86 -9.95
CA SER A 508 -29.69 -44.87 -8.94
C SER A 508 -30.48 -44.71 -7.63
N GLY A 509 -31.24 -43.62 -7.48
CA GLY A 509 -32.08 -43.29 -6.34
C GLY A 509 -33.50 -43.85 -6.39
N GLN A 510 -33.71 -45.14 -6.70
CA GLN A 510 -34.92 -45.89 -6.30
C GLN A 510 -34.70 -47.41 -6.40
N PHE A 511 -34.39 -48.05 -5.26
CA PHE A 511 -34.94 -49.35 -4.83
C PHE A 511 -34.39 -49.72 -3.44
N ARG A 512 -34.83 -48.98 -2.40
CA ARG A 512 -34.99 -49.59 -1.06
C ARG A 512 -36.40 -49.32 -0.60
N GLY A 513 -37.27 -50.20 -1.08
CA GLY A 513 -38.59 -50.42 -0.49
C GLY A 513 -38.43 -50.93 0.94
N VAL A 514 -39.32 -50.41 1.77
CA VAL A 514 -39.66 -50.87 3.12
C VAL A 514 -39.77 -52.39 3.17
N GLU A 515 -39.00 -53.03 4.06
CA GLU A 515 -39.25 -54.28 4.81
C GLU A 515 -37.91 -54.76 5.40
N LYS A 516 -37.78 -55.37 6.59
CA LYS A 516 -38.60 -55.53 7.78
C LYS A 516 -37.61 -56.03 8.85
N ASP A 517 -37.79 -55.55 10.07
CA ASP A 517 -37.11 -55.99 11.28
C ASP A 517 -37.18 -57.51 11.50
N THR A 518 -36.05 -58.15 11.82
CA THR A 518 -35.98 -59.27 12.80
C THR A 518 -34.53 -59.46 13.31
N SER A 519 -34.28 -58.86 14.48
CA SER A 519 -33.72 -59.50 15.68
C SER A 519 -32.33 -60.19 15.70
N LYS A 520 -31.51 -59.66 16.63
CA LYS A 520 -30.72 -60.34 17.69
C LYS A 520 -29.41 -61.07 17.33
N GLU A 521 -28.27 -60.53 17.78
CA GLU A 521 -27.66 -60.85 19.09
C GLU A 521 -26.43 -59.93 19.37
N SER A 522 -26.58 -59.11 20.41
CA SER A 522 -25.52 -58.55 21.28
C SER A 522 -24.94 -59.69 22.16
N PRO A 523 -23.90 -59.52 23.01
CA PRO A 523 -23.46 -58.29 23.69
C PRO A 523 -21.92 -58.18 23.83
N GLU A 524 -21.23 -57.27 24.52
CA GLU A 524 -21.41 -56.25 25.57
C GLU A 524 -19.99 -55.56 25.61
N ALA A 525 -19.69 -54.36 26.10
CA ALA A 525 -20.25 -53.58 27.19
C ALA A 525 -19.69 -52.13 27.20
N ASP A 526 -20.40 -51.28 27.93
CA ASP A 526 -19.92 -50.17 28.77
C ASP A 526 -19.72 -48.76 28.17
N ARG A 527 -20.83 -47.97 28.19
CA ARG A 527 -21.14 -46.88 29.18
C ARG A 527 -21.74 -45.60 28.57
N ASP A 528 -23.06 -45.50 28.72
CA ASP A 528 -23.90 -44.44 29.33
C ASP A 528 -23.54 -42.95 29.05
N ASP A 529 -24.36 -42.21 28.28
CA ASP A 529 -25.65 -41.53 28.63
C ASP A 529 -25.44 -40.13 29.25
N GLU A 530 -26.15 -39.05 28.93
CA GLU A 530 -27.44 -38.85 28.25
C GLU A 530 -27.58 -37.33 27.98
N ASN A 531 -28.24 -36.93 26.89
CA ASN A 531 -29.47 -36.10 26.85
C ASN A 531 -29.60 -35.27 25.56
N THR A 532 -30.47 -35.74 24.67
CA THR A 532 -31.08 -35.03 23.51
C THR A 532 -32.54 -34.70 23.88
N PRO A 533 -33.29 -33.90 23.11
CA PRO A 533 -34.21 -34.60 22.21
C PRO A 533 -34.46 -33.94 20.85
N ASP A 534 -34.55 -34.84 19.89
CA ASP A 534 -35.07 -34.75 18.54
C ASP A 534 -36.55 -34.34 18.49
N THR A 535 -36.96 -33.63 17.44
CA THR A 535 -38.28 -33.81 16.83
C THR A 535 -38.16 -33.70 15.31
N ALA A 536 -38.13 -34.87 14.67
CA ALA A 536 -38.33 -35.02 13.24
C ALA A 536 -39.81 -34.79 12.89
N THR A 537 -40.08 -33.84 12.01
CA THR A 537 -41.31 -33.80 11.20
C THR A 537 -40.90 -33.92 9.74
N GLY A 538 -41.50 -34.89 9.05
CA GLY A 538 -41.23 -35.13 7.64
C GLY A 538 -41.78 -34.01 6.78
N GLU A 539 -40.89 -33.30 6.08
CA GLU A 539 -41.26 -32.39 5.00
C GLU A 539 -40.94 -33.02 3.65
N TYR A 540 -42.00 -33.23 2.87
CA TYR A 540 -41.96 -33.41 1.44
C TYR A 540 -41.28 -32.18 0.82
N THR A 541 -40.06 -32.34 0.29
CA THR A 541 -39.39 -31.29 -0.48
C THR A 541 -39.99 -31.30 -1.90
N PRO A 542 -40.66 -30.22 -2.35
CA PRO A 542 -41.10 -30.14 -3.73
C PRO A 542 -39.88 -30.08 -4.64
N LEU A 543 -40.00 -30.65 -5.85
CA LEU A 543 -38.97 -30.56 -6.89
C LEU A 543 -38.48 -29.11 -7.03
N PRO A 544 -37.16 -28.86 -7.14
CA PRO A 544 -36.66 -27.55 -7.51
C PRO A 544 -37.30 -27.13 -8.83
N ASN A 545 -37.68 -25.85 -8.95
CA ASN A 545 -38.19 -25.24 -10.19
C ASN A 545 -37.13 -25.35 -11.30
N HIS A 546 -37.01 -26.52 -11.91
CA HIS A 546 -36.34 -26.72 -13.17
C HIS A 546 -37.28 -26.18 -14.24
N SER A 547 -36.76 -25.27 -15.08
CA SER A 547 -37.50 -24.83 -16.24
C SER A 547 -37.83 -26.07 -17.08
N ARG A 548 -38.98 -26.10 -17.74
CA ARG A 548 -39.33 -27.20 -18.68
C ARG A 548 -38.23 -27.47 -19.73
N LEU A 549 -37.36 -26.48 -19.99
CA LEU A 549 -36.18 -26.63 -20.85
C LEU A 549 -35.11 -27.55 -20.25
N ASP A 550 -34.85 -27.50 -18.94
CA ASP A 550 -33.78 -28.29 -18.30
C ASP A 550 -34.12 -29.79 -18.32
N CYS A 551 -35.38 -30.16 -18.10
CA CYS A 551 -35.82 -31.56 -18.19
C CYS A 551 -35.74 -32.09 -19.63
N TRP A 552 -35.97 -31.24 -20.63
CA TRP A 552 -35.90 -31.62 -22.04
C TRP A 552 -34.46 -31.85 -22.51
N GLU A 553 -33.52 -30.98 -22.11
CA GLU A 553 -32.09 -31.19 -22.40
C GLU A 553 -31.55 -32.44 -21.69
N MET A 554 -31.98 -32.70 -20.46
CA MET A 554 -31.66 -33.94 -19.73
C MET A 554 -32.17 -35.21 -20.43
N LEU A 555 -33.38 -35.19 -20.98
CA LEU A 555 -33.93 -36.30 -21.78
C LEU A 555 -33.19 -36.47 -23.11
N LYS A 556 -32.76 -35.37 -23.73
CA LYS A 556 -32.01 -35.40 -24.98
C LYS A 556 -30.63 -36.03 -24.79
N VAL A 557 -29.93 -35.69 -23.72
CA VAL A 557 -28.63 -36.30 -23.33
C VAL A 557 -28.81 -37.80 -23.05
N ALA A 558 -29.84 -38.20 -22.29
CA ALA A 558 -30.12 -39.62 -22.03
C ALA A 558 -30.45 -40.42 -23.31
N ARG A 559 -31.11 -39.78 -24.29
CA ARG A 559 -31.38 -40.37 -25.61
C ARG A 559 -30.11 -40.53 -26.45
N GLU A 560 -29.22 -39.54 -26.44
CA GLU A 560 -27.94 -39.58 -27.15
C GLU A 560 -26.99 -40.66 -26.60
N HIS A 561 -27.10 -40.99 -25.30
CA HIS A 561 -26.38 -42.10 -24.68
C HIS A 561 -27.05 -43.48 -24.84
N GLY A 562 -28.26 -43.55 -25.43
CA GLY A 562 -28.99 -44.80 -25.68
C GLY A 562 -29.71 -45.39 -24.47
N ASP A 563 -29.83 -44.64 -23.38
CA ASP A 563 -30.34 -45.11 -22.09
C ASP A 563 -31.86 -44.96 -21.92
N ILE A 564 -32.54 -44.30 -22.86
CA ILE A 564 -34.02 -44.21 -22.93
C ILE A 564 -34.51 -44.38 -24.37
N THR A 565 -35.65 -45.06 -24.54
CA THR A 565 -36.30 -45.23 -25.85
C THR A 565 -37.36 -44.15 -26.09
N ASP A 566 -37.75 -43.93 -27.34
CA ASP A 566 -38.87 -43.02 -27.68
C ASP A 566 -40.19 -43.43 -26.99
N THR A 567 -40.32 -44.70 -26.60
CA THR A 567 -41.45 -45.25 -25.83
C THR A 567 -41.43 -44.80 -24.36
N ASP A 568 -40.25 -44.68 -23.75
CA ASP A 568 -40.08 -44.27 -22.35
C ASP A 568 -40.36 -42.78 -22.15
N ILE A 569 -40.14 -41.98 -23.20
CA ILE A 569 -40.47 -40.54 -23.23
C ILE A 569 -41.97 -40.33 -23.38
N ALA A 570 -42.69 -41.21 -24.08
CA ALA A 570 -44.13 -41.09 -24.30
C ALA A 570 -45.00 -41.50 -23.10
N LEU A 571 -44.45 -42.26 -22.15
CA LEU A 571 -45.14 -42.76 -20.95
C LEU A 571 -45.06 -41.82 -19.74
N ARG A 572 -44.31 -40.72 -19.83
CA ARG A 572 -44.12 -39.70 -18.78
C ARG A 572 -44.53 -38.33 -19.28
#